data_AF-A0A956F701-F1
#
_entry.id   AF-A0A956F701-F1
#
_cell.length_a   1.000
_cell.length_b   1.000
_cell.length_c   1.000
_cell.angle_alpha   90.00
_cell.angle_beta   90.00
_cell.angle_gamma   90.00
#
_symmetry.space_group_name_H-M   'P 1'
#
loop_
_entity.id
_entity.type
_entity.pdbx_description
1 polymer ?
#
loop_
_entity_poly.entity_id
_entity_poly.type
_entity_poly.pdbx_seq_one_letter_code
_entity_poly.pdbx_strand_id
1 'polypeptide(L)'
;MSGGSAVARSMMLGLVLGGCGTEGPTAELDESGIASDGGSSDDGSSDDGTEDPPRLERVPLSVAALELQTRCVELTEPVLQHSVSPEGHLWMRTGDEAWRVVDPFGVDVEQTLPASVEALYARTADRALVIADGELLDLRGEWPVPVAWPGGLAQPQQVCGDPSSDANGFVVADALLHRDHGQWWEWTRPSDEPWDAVRWLASNAGACIGSEGELWLSDDAGEAWRITVDHALRAEAFDDASAAVLVEGEGIAARMGGELWIGDEEPRGYEFEAGAVGELAAGGDALWIAAGERLYRWHHGEFATATVEGQLVAPGRLAAEAGGGVWTLDEGWACHLRPAPPVRVEGVSNLERISAETVEIVVQPYAGGTVAQARLDGEPLPMAAEAGRWRAEPLALTPGWHALEIETEAHTRSLSFEQRRVGELSWTRDIEPLFEEHCSGDACHGPGLPDGTRPDLSTYEAWVEREASILQRVVAQGDMPPVGARKESWGLETTLMVSEWFEAGAEHGEDE
;
A
#
# COMPACT_ATOMS: atom_id res chain seq x y z
N MET A 1 -36.64 4.13 -6.05
CA MET A 1 -36.14 4.50 -4.72
C MET A 1 -34.72 4.99 -4.95
N SER A 2 -34.53 6.30 -4.95
CA SER A 2 -33.21 6.93 -5.08
C SER A 2 -32.58 7.00 -3.70
N GLY A 3 -31.80 5.98 -3.33
CA GLY A 3 -30.90 6.09 -2.18
C GLY A 3 -29.78 7.04 -2.57
N GLY A 4 -29.75 8.23 -1.99
CA GLY A 4 -28.62 9.14 -2.15
C GLY A 4 -27.46 8.58 -1.32
N SER A 5 -26.40 8.13 -1.98
CA SER A 5 -25.13 7.85 -1.30
C SER A 5 -24.55 9.19 -0.86
N ALA A 6 -24.42 9.41 0.45
CA ALA A 6 -23.68 10.55 0.97
C ALA A 6 -22.19 10.25 0.82
N VAL A 7 -21.41 11.24 0.39
CA VAL A 7 -19.95 11.23 0.54
C VAL A 7 -19.67 11.81 1.93
N ALA A 8 -19.12 11.01 2.83
CA ALA A 8 -18.63 11.50 4.11
C ALA A 8 -17.41 12.42 3.86
N ARG A 9 -17.37 13.59 4.50
CA ARG A 9 -16.34 14.61 4.26
C ARG A 9 -15.21 14.53 5.27
N SER A 10 -13.98 14.56 4.72
CA SER A 10 -12.67 14.88 5.29
C SER A 10 -12.17 14.06 6.49
N MET A 11 -10.97 13.51 6.34
CA MET A 11 -10.06 13.18 7.44
C MET A 11 -8.80 14.03 7.30
N MET A 12 -8.51 14.86 8.31
CA MET A 12 -7.16 15.36 8.52
C MET A 12 -6.87 15.55 10.03
N LEU A 13 -5.86 14.86 10.56
CA LEU A 13 -5.28 15.18 11.87
C LEU A 13 -4.23 16.28 11.71
N GLY A 14 -4.60 17.53 11.99
CA GLY A 14 -3.68 18.65 12.03
C GLY A 14 -2.93 18.72 13.36
N LEU A 15 -1.63 18.37 13.36
CA LEU A 15 -0.75 18.52 14.53
C LEU A 15 -0.26 19.97 14.64
N VAL A 16 -0.92 20.78 15.49
CA VAL A 16 -0.47 22.15 15.80
C VAL A 16 0.58 22.10 16.92
N LEU A 17 1.85 22.30 16.57
CA LEU A 17 2.90 22.58 17.55
C LEU A 17 2.76 24.02 18.08
N GLY A 18 1.92 24.17 19.12
CA GLY A 18 1.74 25.43 19.83
C GLY A 18 2.88 25.72 20.80
N GLY A 19 3.82 26.58 20.39
CA GLY A 19 4.80 27.19 21.29
C GLY A 19 4.13 28.09 22.32
N CYS A 20 4.08 27.64 23.58
CA CYS A 20 3.56 28.43 24.70
C CYS A 20 4.69 29.24 25.35
N GLY A 21 4.75 30.54 25.05
CA GLY A 21 5.45 31.51 25.87
C GLY A 21 4.66 31.81 27.13
N THR A 22 5.30 31.71 28.30
CA THR A 22 4.77 32.25 29.55
C THR A 22 5.78 33.23 30.15
N GLU A 23 5.40 34.51 30.14
CA GLU A 23 6.02 35.57 30.93
C GLU A 23 5.57 35.52 32.39
N GLY A 24 6.52 35.74 33.30
CA GLY A 24 6.31 36.34 34.63
C GLY A 24 6.85 35.52 35.81
N PRO A 25 7.04 36.11 37.00
CA PRO A 25 7.50 37.46 37.32
C PRO A 25 8.82 37.48 38.12
N THR A 26 9.38 38.68 38.21
CA THR A 26 10.58 39.10 38.96
C THR A 26 10.61 38.66 40.44
N ALA A 27 11.74 38.09 40.86
CA ALA A 27 12.19 38.07 42.25
C ALA A 27 13.65 38.53 42.33
N GLU A 28 13.86 39.52 43.17
CA GLU A 28 15.11 40.27 43.41
C GLU A 28 15.93 39.62 44.54
N LEU A 29 17.27 39.74 44.42
CA LEU A 29 18.33 39.62 45.43
C LEU A 29 18.77 38.20 45.88
N ASP A 30 20.03 37.83 45.62
CA ASP A 30 21.12 38.25 46.52
C ASP A 30 22.51 38.11 45.87
N GLU A 31 23.39 39.05 46.22
CA GLU A 31 24.76 39.19 45.74
C GLU A 31 25.70 38.22 46.48
N SER A 32 26.57 37.51 45.76
CA SER A 32 27.93 37.24 46.25
C SER A 32 28.86 36.85 45.12
N GLY A 33 29.85 37.72 44.88
CA GLY A 33 30.79 37.61 43.79
C GLY A 33 31.83 36.50 43.91
N ILE A 34 32.30 36.06 42.73
CA ILE A 34 33.64 35.53 42.53
C ILE A 34 34.18 36.20 41.26
N ALA A 35 35.38 36.76 41.40
CA ALA A 35 36.11 37.47 40.36
C ALA A 35 36.92 36.53 39.45
N SER A 36 37.41 37.16 38.38
CA SER A 36 38.61 36.87 37.56
C SER A 36 38.52 35.85 36.43
N ASP A 37 38.48 36.43 35.23
CA ASP A 37 39.49 36.32 34.17
C ASP A 37 39.89 34.94 33.67
N GLY A 38 39.46 34.66 32.43
CA GLY A 38 40.03 33.63 31.57
C GLY A 38 39.46 33.76 30.17
N GLY A 39 40.07 34.60 29.35
CA GLY A 39 39.73 34.70 27.94
C GLY A 39 39.95 33.38 27.22
N SER A 40 39.02 33.04 26.33
CA SER A 40 39.27 32.11 25.25
C SER A 40 38.42 32.53 24.06
N SER A 41 39.04 32.48 22.90
CA SER A 41 38.62 33.08 21.66
C SER A 41 37.33 32.46 21.12
N ASP A 42 36.36 33.32 20.82
CA ASP A 42 35.27 33.04 19.89
C ASP A 42 35.86 32.84 18.48
N ASP A 43 36.24 31.60 18.15
CA ASP A 43 36.33 31.17 16.76
C ASP A 43 34.95 30.65 16.35
N GLY A 44 34.12 31.58 15.89
CA GLY A 44 32.85 31.29 15.24
C GLY A 44 33.07 30.56 13.92
N SER A 45 33.26 29.25 14.01
CA SER A 45 33.08 28.35 12.87
C SER A 45 31.57 28.25 12.64
N SER A 46 31.06 29.13 11.79
CA SER A 46 29.79 28.93 11.12
C SER A 46 29.98 27.70 10.25
N ASP A 47 29.73 26.53 10.83
CA ASP A 47 29.54 25.29 10.09
C ASP A 47 28.24 25.51 9.32
N ASP A 48 28.37 26.17 8.16
CA ASP A 48 27.33 26.31 7.16
C ASP A 48 27.12 24.91 6.63
N GLY A 49 26.30 24.15 7.38
CA GLY A 49 25.91 22.76 7.17
C GLY A 49 25.12 22.62 5.88
N THR A 50 25.76 22.99 4.78
CA THR A 50 25.42 22.58 3.44
C THR A 50 25.64 21.08 3.43
N GLU A 51 24.57 20.35 3.76
CA GLU A 51 24.52 18.91 3.61
C GLU A 51 24.98 18.60 2.18
N ASP A 52 26.10 17.88 2.08
CA ASP A 52 26.61 17.45 0.78
C ASP A 52 25.47 16.69 0.07
N PRO A 53 25.20 16.99 -1.22
CA PRO A 53 24.12 16.33 -1.92
C PRO A 53 24.33 14.81 -1.86
N PRO A 54 23.24 14.02 -1.75
CA PRO A 54 23.33 12.58 -1.65
C PRO A 54 24.19 12.03 -2.80
N ARG A 55 25.20 11.26 -2.43
CA ARG A 55 26.20 10.77 -3.38
C ARG A 55 25.62 9.63 -4.20
N LEU A 56 25.63 9.79 -5.52
CA LEU A 56 25.29 8.69 -6.44
C LEU A 56 26.34 7.58 -6.38
N GLU A 57 25.86 6.36 -6.17
CA GLU A 57 26.65 5.14 -6.30
C GLU A 57 26.64 4.63 -7.73
N ARG A 58 27.79 4.16 -8.23
CA ARG A 58 27.88 3.61 -9.59
C ARG A 58 27.66 2.11 -9.61
N VAL A 59 26.67 1.65 -10.37
CA VAL A 59 26.41 0.24 -10.66
C VAL A 59 27.20 -0.18 -11.91
N PRO A 60 28.25 -1.01 -11.78
CA PRO A 60 29.12 -1.34 -12.91
C PRO A 60 28.49 -2.35 -13.87
N LEU A 61 29.04 -2.46 -15.09
CA LEU A 61 28.65 -3.51 -16.04
C LEU A 61 29.00 -4.93 -15.56
N SER A 62 29.85 -5.07 -14.54
CA SER A 62 30.38 -6.35 -14.05
C SER A 62 29.72 -6.85 -12.77
N VAL A 63 28.49 -6.43 -12.46
CA VAL A 63 27.71 -7.04 -11.37
C VAL A 63 27.46 -8.53 -11.62
N ALA A 64 27.10 -9.27 -10.56
CA ALA A 64 26.83 -10.69 -10.67
C ALA A 64 25.75 -10.97 -11.73
N ALA A 65 25.91 -12.08 -12.46
CA ALA A 65 24.88 -12.54 -13.38
C ALA A 65 23.84 -13.38 -12.64
N LEU A 66 22.57 -13.09 -12.88
CA LEU A 66 21.43 -13.88 -12.42
C LEU A 66 20.83 -14.61 -13.60
N GLU A 67 21.01 -15.93 -13.63
CA GLU A 67 20.43 -16.77 -14.65
C GLU A 67 18.93 -16.98 -14.40
N LEU A 68 18.12 -16.63 -15.39
CA LEU A 68 16.68 -16.67 -15.33
C LEU A 68 16.12 -17.81 -16.18
N GLN A 69 15.00 -18.35 -15.71
CA GLN A 69 14.13 -19.11 -16.59
C GLN A 69 13.32 -18.13 -17.42
N THR A 70 13.16 -18.45 -18.72
CA THR A 70 12.32 -17.67 -19.62
C THR A 70 11.17 -18.51 -20.15
N ARG A 71 10.03 -17.85 -20.36
CA ARG A 71 8.98 -18.34 -21.23
C ARG A 71 8.42 -17.19 -22.04
N CYS A 72 8.50 -17.31 -23.36
CA CYS A 72 8.00 -16.28 -24.25
C CYS A 72 6.77 -16.74 -25.01
N VAL A 73 5.87 -15.80 -25.27
CA VAL A 73 4.77 -15.93 -26.22
C VAL A 73 4.94 -14.90 -27.33
N GLU A 74 4.71 -15.32 -28.57
CA GLU A 74 4.80 -14.43 -29.72
C GLU A 74 3.61 -13.45 -29.71
N LEU A 75 3.89 -12.20 -30.05
CA LEU A 75 2.92 -11.12 -30.21
C LEU A 75 2.77 -10.85 -31.70
N THR A 76 1.56 -11.03 -32.22
CA THR A 76 1.24 -10.76 -33.63
C THR A 76 0.90 -9.30 -33.89
N GLU A 77 0.60 -8.55 -32.83
CA GLU A 77 0.20 -7.15 -32.83
C GLU A 77 0.86 -6.43 -31.65
N PRO A 78 1.12 -5.11 -31.76
CA PRO A 78 1.72 -4.37 -30.67
C PRO A 78 0.80 -4.32 -29.45
N VAL A 79 1.38 -4.49 -28.25
CA VAL A 79 0.64 -4.39 -27.00
C VAL A 79 0.39 -2.92 -26.68
N LEU A 80 -0.88 -2.50 -26.74
CA LEU A 80 -1.32 -1.12 -26.51
C LEU A 80 -1.41 -0.80 -25.02
N GLN A 81 -1.95 -1.74 -24.24
CA GLN A 81 -2.13 -1.66 -22.79
C GLN A 81 -1.78 -3.01 -22.18
N HIS A 82 -1.31 -3.00 -20.94
CA HIS A 82 -1.05 -4.23 -20.20
C HIS A 82 -1.22 -4.03 -18.70
N SER A 83 -1.43 -5.14 -18.00
CA SER A 83 -1.43 -5.21 -16.53
C SER A 83 -1.02 -6.62 -16.12
N VAL A 84 -0.40 -6.77 -14.96
CA VAL A 84 0.01 -8.07 -14.42
C VAL A 84 -0.67 -8.27 -13.08
N SER A 85 -1.37 -9.40 -12.93
CA SER A 85 -1.97 -9.77 -11.66
C SER A 85 -0.91 -10.14 -10.62
N PRO A 86 -1.20 -10.03 -9.31
CA PRO A 86 -0.33 -10.59 -8.26
C PRO A 86 0.05 -12.07 -8.50
N GLU A 87 -0.83 -12.83 -9.14
CA GLU A 87 -0.64 -14.25 -9.49
C GLU A 87 0.21 -14.49 -10.77
N GLY A 88 0.69 -13.43 -11.43
CA GLY A 88 1.56 -13.48 -12.60
C GLY A 88 0.87 -13.53 -13.96
N HIS A 89 -0.46 -13.46 -14.03
CA HIS A 89 -1.20 -13.37 -15.29
C HIS A 89 -0.98 -12.01 -15.96
N LEU A 90 -0.45 -12.04 -17.18
CA LEU A 90 -0.27 -10.87 -18.01
C LEU A 90 -1.52 -10.66 -18.88
N TRP A 91 -2.24 -9.58 -18.60
CA TRP A 91 -3.33 -9.09 -19.43
C TRP A 91 -2.77 -8.10 -20.45
N MET A 92 -3.08 -8.30 -21.73
CA MET A 92 -2.61 -7.45 -22.82
C MET A 92 -3.74 -7.11 -23.77
N ARG A 93 -3.79 -5.84 -24.15
CA ARG A 93 -4.60 -5.39 -25.30
C ARG A 93 -3.74 -5.37 -26.54
N THR A 94 -4.03 -6.25 -27.50
CA THR A 94 -3.29 -6.33 -28.77
C THR A 94 -4.04 -5.69 -29.95
N GLY A 95 -5.33 -5.38 -29.78
CA GLY A 95 -6.16 -4.67 -30.75
C GLY A 95 -7.31 -3.89 -30.12
N ASP A 96 -8.33 -3.53 -30.90
CA ASP A 96 -9.41 -2.66 -30.42
C ASP A 96 -10.33 -3.35 -29.39
N GLU A 97 -10.63 -4.64 -29.55
CA GLU A 97 -11.60 -5.36 -28.71
C GLU A 97 -11.07 -6.65 -28.05
N ALA A 98 -9.92 -7.15 -28.49
CA ALA A 98 -9.37 -8.41 -28.01
C ALA A 98 -8.34 -8.18 -26.89
N TRP A 99 -8.64 -8.73 -25.72
CA TRP A 99 -7.68 -8.86 -24.62
C TRP A 99 -7.17 -10.29 -24.57
N ARG A 100 -5.85 -10.43 -24.43
CA ARG A 100 -5.18 -11.70 -24.29
C ARG A 100 -4.65 -11.80 -22.86
N VAL A 101 -4.96 -12.91 -22.20
CA VAL A 101 -4.47 -13.20 -20.85
C VAL A 101 -3.54 -14.40 -20.93
N VAL A 102 -2.28 -14.15 -20.60
CA VAL A 102 -1.23 -15.15 -20.67
C VAL A 102 -0.77 -15.45 -19.26
N ASP A 103 -0.88 -16.71 -18.85
CA ASP A 103 -0.32 -17.13 -17.58
C ASP A 103 1.19 -17.45 -17.73
N PRO A 104 1.97 -17.42 -16.64
CA PRO A 104 3.40 -17.74 -16.70
C PRO A 104 3.70 -19.24 -16.88
N PHE A 105 2.67 -20.08 -16.98
CA PHE A 105 2.68 -21.49 -17.38
C PHE A 105 2.20 -21.69 -18.83
N GLY A 106 2.07 -20.58 -19.58
CA GLY A 106 1.65 -20.40 -20.96
C GLY A 106 0.29 -20.99 -21.33
N VAL A 107 -0.65 -20.97 -20.38
CA VAL A 107 -2.06 -20.84 -20.74
C VAL A 107 -2.25 -19.47 -21.39
N ASP A 108 -3.02 -19.45 -22.46
CA ASP A 108 -3.23 -18.28 -23.30
C ASP A 108 -4.71 -18.26 -23.68
N VAL A 109 -5.44 -17.31 -23.12
CA VAL A 109 -6.89 -17.19 -23.28
C VAL A 109 -7.25 -15.79 -23.74
N GLU A 110 -8.28 -15.72 -24.57
CA GLU A 110 -8.87 -14.46 -25.00
C GLU A 110 -9.99 -14.06 -24.04
N GLN A 111 -10.03 -12.79 -23.65
CA GLN A 111 -11.06 -12.18 -22.84
C GLN A 111 -11.74 -11.08 -23.67
N THR A 112 -13.07 -11.03 -23.61
CA THR A 112 -13.84 -9.95 -24.23
C THR A 112 -14.10 -8.86 -23.21
N LEU A 113 -13.54 -7.67 -23.46
CA LEU A 113 -13.74 -6.49 -22.61
C LEU A 113 -14.58 -5.44 -23.35
N PRO A 114 -15.06 -4.38 -22.67
CA PRO A 114 -15.62 -3.21 -23.34
C PRO A 114 -14.67 -2.64 -24.40
N ALA A 115 -15.21 -2.06 -25.48
CA ALA A 115 -14.40 -1.55 -26.60
C ALA A 115 -13.44 -0.41 -26.18
N SER A 116 -13.82 0.34 -25.16
CA SER A 116 -13.06 1.46 -24.58
C SER A 116 -12.61 1.09 -23.17
N VAL A 117 -11.40 0.56 -23.05
CA VAL A 117 -10.71 0.42 -21.75
C VAL A 117 -9.70 1.55 -21.59
N GLU A 118 -9.92 2.39 -20.60
CA GLU A 118 -9.08 3.55 -20.26
C GLU A 118 -7.96 3.14 -19.29
N ALA A 119 -8.31 2.33 -18.29
CA ALA A 119 -7.36 1.73 -17.33
C ALA A 119 -7.76 0.30 -16.97
N LEU A 120 -6.78 -0.53 -16.63
CA LEU A 120 -6.98 -1.91 -16.21
C LEU A 120 -6.02 -2.31 -15.09
N TYR A 121 -6.58 -2.94 -14.07
CA TYR A 121 -5.85 -3.62 -13.01
C TYR A 121 -6.20 -5.10 -13.01
N ALA A 122 -5.25 -5.94 -13.41
CA ALA A 122 -5.42 -7.39 -13.40
C ALA A 122 -5.35 -7.92 -11.97
N ARG A 123 -6.28 -8.80 -11.57
CA ARG A 123 -6.28 -9.43 -10.24
C ARG A 123 -6.00 -10.92 -10.30
N THR A 124 -6.58 -11.62 -11.27
CA THR A 124 -6.36 -13.06 -11.53
C THR A 124 -6.39 -13.32 -13.04
N ALA A 125 -6.45 -14.58 -13.48
CA ALA A 125 -6.62 -14.93 -14.90
C ALA A 125 -7.99 -14.56 -15.49
N ASP A 126 -9.00 -14.40 -14.63
CA ASP A 126 -10.42 -14.23 -14.98
C ASP A 126 -11.08 -13.05 -14.27
N ARG A 127 -10.29 -12.30 -13.49
CA ARG A 127 -10.75 -11.11 -12.79
C ARG A 127 -9.83 -9.91 -13.00
N ALA A 128 -10.43 -8.78 -13.32
CA ALA A 128 -9.76 -7.49 -13.45
C ALA A 128 -10.70 -6.34 -13.09
N LEU A 129 -10.13 -5.24 -12.63
CA LEU A 129 -10.83 -3.99 -12.43
C LEU A 129 -10.55 -3.11 -13.64
N VAL A 130 -11.60 -2.56 -14.24
CA VAL A 130 -11.50 -1.81 -15.50
C VAL A 130 -12.23 -0.49 -15.38
N ILE A 131 -11.61 0.55 -15.91
CA ILE A 131 -12.25 1.83 -16.19
C ILE A 131 -12.62 1.84 -17.67
N ALA A 132 -13.92 1.91 -17.96
CA ALA A 132 -14.45 1.92 -19.32
C ALA A 132 -15.64 2.86 -19.41
N ASP A 133 -15.64 3.75 -20.41
CA ASP A 133 -16.69 4.75 -20.62
C ASP A 133 -16.96 5.63 -19.37
N GLY A 134 -15.91 5.88 -18.58
CA GLY A 134 -15.98 6.60 -17.30
C GLY A 134 -16.70 5.85 -16.16
N GLU A 135 -16.90 4.54 -16.28
CA GLU A 135 -17.41 3.67 -15.21
C GLU A 135 -16.31 2.75 -14.67
N LEU A 136 -16.33 2.50 -13.35
CA LEU A 136 -15.48 1.50 -12.71
C LEU A 136 -16.21 0.14 -12.66
N LEU A 137 -15.63 -0.86 -13.30
CA LEU A 137 -16.21 -2.19 -13.47
C LEU A 137 -15.30 -3.26 -12.84
N ASP A 138 -15.89 -4.19 -12.09
CA ASP A 138 -15.24 -5.44 -11.66
C ASP A 138 -15.64 -6.55 -12.63
N LEU A 139 -14.68 -7.00 -13.42
CA LEU A 139 -14.87 -8.06 -14.39
C LEU A 139 -14.69 -9.40 -13.70
N ARG A 140 -15.74 -10.21 -13.64
CA ARG A 140 -15.68 -11.57 -13.06
C ARG A 140 -16.21 -12.57 -14.08
N GLY A 141 -15.31 -13.17 -14.85
CA GLY A 141 -15.70 -13.98 -16.00
C GLY A 141 -16.38 -13.14 -17.10
N GLU A 142 -17.54 -13.58 -17.59
CA GLU A 142 -18.19 -12.97 -18.78
C GLU A 142 -18.94 -11.65 -18.50
N TRP A 143 -19.24 -11.32 -17.24
CA TRP A 143 -20.16 -10.22 -16.92
C TRP A 143 -19.47 -9.13 -16.08
N PRO A 144 -19.34 -7.89 -16.60
CA PRO A 144 -18.89 -6.76 -15.80
C PRO A 144 -19.91 -6.43 -14.72
N VAL A 145 -19.45 -6.25 -13.49
CA VAL A 145 -20.24 -5.77 -12.36
C VAL A 145 -19.81 -4.33 -12.05
N PRO A 146 -20.70 -3.33 -12.17
CA PRO A 146 -20.36 -1.97 -11.77
C PRO A 146 -19.96 -1.91 -10.29
N VAL A 147 -18.83 -1.29 -10.00
CA VAL A 147 -18.47 -0.91 -8.64
C VAL A 147 -19.24 0.37 -8.32
N ALA A 148 -19.99 0.37 -7.21
CA ALA A 148 -20.79 1.53 -6.83
C ALA A 148 -19.90 2.76 -6.70
N TRP A 149 -20.13 3.77 -7.55
CA TRP A 149 -19.37 5.02 -7.59
C TRP A 149 -20.21 6.17 -7.00
N PRO A 150 -19.65 7.04 -6.14
CA PRO A 150 -20.41 8.13 -5.57
C PRO A 150 -20.89 9.12 -6.65
N GLY A 151 -22.17 9.47 -6.60
CA GLY A 151 -22.73 10.47 -7.50
C GLY A 151 -22.14 11.85 -7.23
N GLY A 152 -21.70 12.54 -8.29
CA GLY A 152 -21.20 13.93 -8.20
C GLY A 152 -19.68 14.06 -8.15
N LEU A 153 -18.94 12.95 -8.02
CA LEU A 153 -17.49 12.91 -8.25
C LEU A 153 -17.17 12.86 -9.74
N ALA A 154 -15.95 13.25 -10.12
CA ALA A 154 -15.50 13.03 -11.49
C ALA A 154 -15.41 11.54 -11.84
N GLN A 155 -15.26 11.29 -13.14
CA GLN A 155 -15.06 9.93 -13.63
C GLN A 155 -13.70 9.39 -13.13
N PRO A 156 -13.64 8.10 -12.76
CA PRO A 156 -12.39 7.45 -12.40
C PRO A 156 -11.44 7.46 -13.61
N GLN A 157 -10.14 7.63 -13.35
CA GLN A 157 -9.09 7.74 -14.36
C GLN A 157 -8.01 6.68 -14.19
N GLN A 158 -7.68 6.33 -12.95
CA GLN A 158 -6.70 5.29 -12.62
C GLN A 158 -7.23 4.45 -11.46
N VAL A 159 -6.83 3.18 -11.42
CA VAL A 159 -7.14 2.25 -10.33
C VAL A 159 -5.87 1.54 -9.90
N CYS A 160 -5.72 1.35 -8.61
CA CYS A 160 -4.68 0.52 -8.04
C CYS A 160 -5.31 -0.33 -6.93
N GLY A 161 -4.97 -1.62 -6.88
CA GLY A 161 -5.56 -2.56 -5.92
C GLY A 161 -7.00 -2.93 -6.30
N ASP A 162 -7.76 -3.43 -5.33
CA ASP A 162 -9.15 -3.84 -5.53
C ASP A 162 -10.16 -2.95 -4.77
N PRO A 163 -10.64 -1.86 -5.38
CA PRO A 163 -11.67 -1.00 -4.79
C PRO A 163 -13.08 -1.62 -4.77
N SER A 164 -13.29 -2.81 -5.35
CA SER A 164 -14.56 -3.53 -5.19
C SER A 164 -14.69 -4.15 -3.79
N SER A 165 -13.57 -4.29 -3.08
CA SER A 165 -13.46 -4.71 -1.68
C SER A 165 -12.96 -3.55 -0.81
N ASP A 166 -13.48 -3.47 0.41
CA ASP A 166 -13.10 -2.41 1.35
C ASP A 166 -11.62 -2.51 1.74
N ALA A 167 -10.97 -1.36 1.88
CA ALA A 167 -9.56 -1.16 2.26
C ALA A 167 -8.51 -1.81 1.35
N ASN A 168 -8.85 -2.22 0.13
CA ASN A 168 -7.92 -2.91 -0.78
C ASN A 168 -7.50 -2.13 -2.01
N GLY A 169 -8.05 -0.93 -2.23
CA GLY A 169 -7.77 -0.22 -3.46
C GLY A 169 -8.05 1.28 -3.40
N PHE A 170 -7.42 1.96 -4.35
CA PHE A 170 -7.51 3.38 -4.57
C PHE A 170 -7.96 3.66 -5.99
N VAL A 171 -8.71 4.75 -6.15
CA VAL A 171 -9.15 5.25 -7.43
C VAL A 171 -8.77 6.71 -7.53
N VAL A 172 -8.06 7.07 -8.60
CA VAL A 172 -7.76 8.46 -8.94
C VAL A 172 -8.86 8.96 -9.86
N ALA A 173 -9.47 10.08 -9.51
CA ALA A 173 -10.42 10.83 -10.32
C ALA A 173 -10.00 12.32 -10.32
N ASP A 174 -10.90 13.24 -9.96
CA ASP A 174 -10.56 14.60 -9.51
C ASP A 174 -10.22 14.66 -8.01
N ALA A 175 -9.98 13.49 -7.41
CA ALA A 175 -9.46 13.29 -6.07
C ALA A 175 -8.82 11.90 -5.97
N LEU A 176 -8.12 11.63 -4.86
CA LEU A 176 -7.68 10.29 -4.48
C LEU A 176 -8.73 9.68 -3.55
N LEU A 177 -9.38 8.63 -4.00
CA LEU A 177 -10.49 7.99 -3.30
C LEU A 177 -10.08 6.59 -2.87
N HIS A 178 -10.44 6.20 -1.65
CA HIS A 178 -10.42 4.79 -1.24
C HIS A 178 -11.83 4.35 -0.84
N ARG A 179 -12.07 3.04 -0.82
CA ARG A 179 -13.32 2.50 -0.33
C ARG A 179 -13.08 1.79 0.98
N ASP A 180 -13.86 2.08 2.00
CA ASP A 180 -13.80 1.40 3.28
C ASP A 180 -15.19 1.35 3.95
N HIS A 181 -15.52 0.23 4.60
CA HIS A 181 -16.82 -0.07 5.20
C HIS A 181 -18.02 0.24 4.26
N GLY A 182 -17.90 -0.11 2.98
CA GLY A 182 -18.92 0.16 1.97
C GLY A 182 -19.07 1.64 1.58
N GLN A 183 -18.31 2.53 2.19
CA GLN A 183 -18.29 3.97 1.90
C GLN A 183 -17.04 4.35 1.10
N TRP A 184 -17.11 5.50 0.41
CA TRP A 184 -15.95 6.09 -0.24
C TRP A 184 -15.45 7.26 0.58
N TRP A 185 -14.14 7.28 0.81
CA TRP A 185 -13.46 8.38 1.47
C TRP A 185 -12.48 9.02 0.52
N GLU A 186 -12.37 10.34 0.68
CA GLU A 186 -11.46 11.17 -0.08
C GLU A 186 -10.25 11.52 0.78
N TRP A 187 -9.06 11.28 0.23
CA TRP A 187 -7.82 11.79 0.79
C TRP A 187 -7.63 13.24 0.36
N THR A 188 -7.27 14.09 1.31
CA THR A 188 -6.92 15.50 1.04
C THR A 188 -5.47 15.78 1.39
N ARG A 189 -4.92 16.81 0.75
CA ARG A 189 -3.64 17.42 1.08
C ARG A 189 -3.68 18.06 2.47
N PRO A 190 -2.52 18.40 3.05
CA PRO A 190 -2.46 19.26 4.24
C PRO A 190 -3.09 20.64 4.12
N SER A 191 -3.37 21.09 2.90
CA SER A 191 -4.12 22.31 2.62
C SER A 191 -5.66 22.12 2.63
N ASP A 192 -6.16 20.92 2.96
CA ASP A 192 -7.56 20.50 2.80
C ASP A 192 -8.04 20.47 1.33
N GLU A 193 -7.12 20.50 0.37
CA GLU A 193 -7.42 20.40 -1.06
C GLU A 193 -7.37 18.93 -1.53
N PRO A 194 -8.19 18.53 -2.51
CA PRO A 194 -8.17 17.18 -3.04
C PRO A 194 -6.85 16.86 -3.77
N TRP A 195 -6.56 15.57 -3.92
CA TRP A 195 -5.53 15.07 -4.83
C TRP A 195 -6.08 14.94 -6.25
N ASP A 196 -6.31 16.06 -6.93
CA ASP A 196 -7.05 16.14 -8.20
C ASP A 196 -6.22 15.83 -9.47
N ALA A 197 -4.91 15.63 -9.31
CA ALA A 197 -4.00 15.40 -10.43
C ALA A 197 -2.83 14.45 -10.06
N VAL A 198 -3.13 13.19 -9.74
CA VAL A 198 -2.08 12.19 -9.45
C VAL A 198 -1.38 11.75 -10.74
N ARG A 199 -0.08 12.03 -10.84
CA ARG A 199 0.78 11.65 -11.98
C ARG A 199 1.15 10.17 -11.93
N TRP A 200 1.53 9.69 -10.75
CA TRP A 200 1.81 8.28 -10.52
C TRP A 200 1.42 7.87 -9.10
N LEU A 201 1.08 6.59 -8.95
CA LEU A 201 0.84 5.91 -7.69
C LEU A 201 1.80 4.72 -7.63
N ALA A 202 2.66 4.66 -6.61
CA ALA A 202 3.62 3.57 -6.50
C ALA A 202 2.88 2.27 -6.18
N SER A 203 3.34 1.17 -6.77
CA SER A 203 2.79 -0.16 -6.50
C SER A 203 3.87 -1.24 -6.49
N ASN A 204 3.56 -2.37 -5.85
CA ASN A 204 4.34 -3.61 -5.87
C ASN A 204 3.40 -4.76 -6.25
N ALA A 205 3.57 -5.31 -7.45
CA ALA A 205 2.70 -6.34 -8.03
C ALA A 205 1.19 -6.07 -7.83
N GLY A 206 0.81 -4.79 -7.94
CA GLY A 206 -0.55 -4.34 -7.80
C GLY A 206 -1.02 -4.01 -6.38
N ALA A 207 -0.22 -4.24 -5.34
CA ALA A 207 -0.45 -3.65 -4.02
C ALA A 207 -0.02 -2.17 -4.06
N CYS A 208 -0.85 -1.27 -3.53
CA CYS A 208 -0.64 0.19 -3.56
C CYS A 208 -0.16 0.76 -2.24
N ILE A 209 -0.22 -0.07 -1.20
CA ILE A 209 0.16 0.27 0.15
C ILE A 209 1.43 -0.53 0.45
N GLY A 210 2.40 0.11 1.08
CA GLY A 210 3.60 -0.54 1.59
C GLY A 210 3.35 -1.26 2.93
N SER A 211 4.39 -1.90 3.44
CA SER A 211 4.29 -2.74 4.65
C SER A 211 3.96 -1.97 5.92
N GLU A 212 4.15 -0.65 5.93
CA GLU A 212 3.82 0.23 7.06
C GLU A 212 2.46 0.91 6.88
N GLY A 213 1.66 0.51 5.88
CA GLY A 213 0.37 1.14 5.62
C GLY A 213 0.49 2.43 4.80
N GLU A 214 1.65 2.70 4.21
CA GLU A 214 1.96 3.92 3.49
C GLU A 214 1.64 3.83 1.99
N LEU A 215 1.02 4.88 1.45
CA LEU A 215 0.79 5.11 0.04
C LEU A 215 1.79 6.15 -0.47
N TRP A 216 2.34 5.93 -1.66
CA TRP A 216 3.25 6.86 -2.30
C TRP A 216 2.70 7.34 -3.62
N LEU A 217 2.69 8.65 -3.81
CA LEU A 217 2.23 9.27 -5.05
C LEU A 217 3.05 10.49 -5.43
N SER A 218 2.88 10.96 -6.67
CA SER A 218 3.24 12.31 -7.05
C SER A 218 2.09 12.98 -7.78
N ASP A 219 1.99 14.30 -7.63
CA ASP A 219 1.03 15.11 -8.36
C ASP A 219 1.56 15.61 -9.72
N ASP A 220 0.74 16.38 -10.43
CA ASP A 220 1.09 16.95 -11.73
C ASP A 220 2.12 18.09 -11.65
N ALA A 221 2.26 18.72 -10.49
CA ALA A 221 3.35 19.65 -10.19
C ALA A 221 4.69 18.92 -10.00
N GLY A 222 4.66 17.61 -9.79
CA GLY A 222 5.84 16.78 -9.58
C GLY A 222 6.24 16.67 -8.11
N GLU A 223 5.40 17.13 -7.18
CA GLU A 223 5.65 16.96 -5.75
C GLU A 223 5.39 15.50 -5.38
N ALA A 224 6.32 14.87 -4.66
CA ALA A 224 6.16 13.51 -4.18
C ALA A 224 5.66 13.50 -2.73
N TRP A 225 4.80 12.54 -2.42
CA TRP A 225 4.13 12.46 -1.12
C TRP A 225 4.10 11.03 -0.60
N ARG A 226 4.43 10.88 0.67
CA ARG A 226 4.17 9.70 1.49
C ARG A 226 2.92 9.96 2.32
N ILE A 227 1.92 9.13 2.15
CA ILE A 227 0.63 9.24 2.83
C ILE A 227 0.45 8.02 3.72
N THR A 228 0.28 8.24 5.01
CA THR A 228 -0.11 7.20 5.97
C THR A 228 -1.51 7.51 6.49
N VAL A 229 -2.06 6.60 7.30
CA VAL A 229 -3.32 6.81 7.99
C VAL A 229 -3.36 8.06 8.88
N ASP A 230 -2.20 8.52 9.35
CA ASP A 230 -2.10 9.62 10.31
C ASP A 230 -1.66 10.95 9.68
N HIS A 231 -0.93 10.90 8.56
CA HIS A 231 -0.35 12.11 7.97
C HIS A 231 -0.02 11.97 6.48
N ALA A 232 0.03 13.11 5.79
CA ALA A 232 0.63 13.24 4.47
C ALA A 232 1.90 14.08 4.58
N LEU A 233 3.04 13.51 4.21
CA LEU A 233 4.35 14.15 4.23
C LEU A 233 4.86 14.32 2.81
N ARG A 234 5.31 15.52 2.48
CA ARG A 234 6.03 15.76 1.23
C ARG A 234 7.41 15.11 1.34
N ALA A 235 7.76 14.31 0.35
CA ALA A 235 9.05 13.66 0.25
C ALA A 235 9.91 14.37 -0.79
N GLU A 236 10.47 15.53 -0.41
CA GLU A 236 11.21 16.42 -1.32
C GLU A 236 12.35 15.72 -2.09
N ALA A 237 12.94 14.69 -1.49
CA ALA A 237 13.99 13.89 -2.13
C ALA A 237 13.52 13.14 -3.38
N PHE A 238 12.20 13.02 -3.60
CA PHE A 238 11.59 12.36 -4.74
C PHE A 238 10.77 13.31 -5.63
N ASP A 239 10.84 14.62 -5.39
CA ASP A 239 10.23 15.58 -6.29
C ASP A 239 10.77 15.43 -7.71
N ASP A 240 9.93 15.68 -8.70
CA ASP A 240 10.19 15.46 -10.13
C ASP A 240 10.45 14.00 -10.53
N ALA A 241 10.22 13.02 -9.65
CA ALA A 241 10.19 11.62 -10.01
C ALA A 241 9.20 11.37 -11.16
N SER A 242 9.72 10.71 -12.19
CA SER A 242 8.97 10.41 -13.41
C SER A 242 8.20 9.08 -13.35
N ALA A 243 8.56 8.23 -12.39
CA ALA A 243 7.90 6.96 -12.06
C ALA A 243 8.41 6.51 -10.69
N ALA A 244 7.59 5.77 -9.94
CA ALA A 244 7.99 5.11 -8.71
C ALA A 244 7.25 3.78 -8.52
N VAL A 245 7.86 2.87 -7.76
CA VAL A 245 7.30 1.57 -7.35
C VAL A 245 7.60 1.32 -5.88
N LEU A 246 6.76 0.53 -5.20
CA LEU A 246 6.97 0.18 -3.80
C LEU A 246 8.03 -0.92 -3.70
N VAL A 247 8.95 -0.80 -2.76
CA VAL A 247 9.98 -1.82 -2.48
C VAL A 247 9.85 -2.25 -1.02
N GLU A 248 9.52 -3.52 -0.80
CA GLU A 248 9.27 -4.05 0.54
C GLU A 248 10.48 -3.87 1.45
N GLY A 249 10.26 -3.23 2.61
CA GLY A 249 11.30 -2.92 3.59
C GLY A 249 12.20 -1.73 3.25
N GLU A 250 12.02 -1.08 2.09
CA GLU A 250 12.82 0.08 1.67
C GLU A 250 11.96 1.34 1.39
N GLY A 251 10.63 1.23 1.32
CA GLY A 251 9.74 2.32 0.95
C GLY A 251 9.49 2.33 -0.56
N ILE A 252 10.17 3.23 -1.29
CA ILE A 252 10.01 3.33 -2.75
C ILE A 252 11.33 3.22 -3.52
N ALA A 253 11.19 2.86 -4.79
CA ALA A 253 12.20 3.07 -5.82
C ALA A 253 11.66 4.03 -6.88
N ALA A 254 12.35 5.14 -7.10
CA ALA A 254 11.96 6.21 -8.01
C ALA A 254 12.97 6.42 -9.15
N ARG A 255 12.46 6.81 -10.32
CA ARG A 255 13.27 7.21 -11.49
C ARG A 255 13.31 8.73 -11.62
N MET A 256 14.48 9.32 -11.41
CA MET A 256 14.73 10.77 -11.47
C MET A 256 15.93 11.05 -12.36
N GLY A 257 15.78 11.90 -13.37
CA GLY A 257 16.93 12.31 -14.22
C GLY A 257 17.64 11.17 -14.97
N GLY A 258 17.05 9.97 -15.07
CA GLY A 258 17.71 8.76 -15.61
C GLY A 258 18.51 7.96 -14.58
N GLU A 259 18.43 8.32 -13.31
CA GLU A 259 19.00 7.63 -12.16
C GLU A 259 17.91 6.82 -11.42
N LEU A 260 18.35 5.90 -10.58
CA LEU A 260 17.50 5.16 -9.65
C LEU A 260 17.72 5.65 -8.23
N TRP A 261 16.67 5.92 -7.50
CA TRP A 261 16.71 6.30 -6.09
C TRP A 261 15.89 5.32 -5.27
N ILE A 262 16.46 4.73 -4.22
CA ILE A 262 15.78 3.73 -3.38
C ILE A 262 15.83 4.19 -1.93
N GLY A 263 14.67 4.23 -1.27
CA GLY A 263 14.55 4.53 0.15
C GLY A 263 13.26 5.25 0.50
N ASP A 264 13.23 5.77 1.72
CA ASP A 264 12.21 6.69 2.23
C ASP A 264 12.90 8.01 2.65
N GLU A 265 13.31 8.14 3.91
CA GLU A 265 13.86 9.41 4.44
C GLU A 265 15.27 9.74 3.93
N GLU A 266 16.15 8.75 3.82
CA GLU A 266 17.53 8.90 3.35
C GLU A 266 17.77 8.06 2.09
N PRO A 267 17.23 8.49 0.93
CA PRO A 267 17.29 7.68 -0.27
C PRO A 267 18.70 7.56 -0.83
N ARG A 268 19.03 6.36 -1.29
CA ARG A 268 20.30 6.04 -1.95
C ARG A 268 20.12 6.17 -3.47
N GLY A 269 20.94 7.03 -4.08
CA GLY A 269 20.95 7.24 -5.53
C GLY A 269 21.96 6.35 -6.25
N TYR A 270 21.58 5.88 -7.45
CA TYR A 270 22.36 4.97 -8.27
C TYR A 270 22.44 5.43 -9.73
N GLU A 271 23.66 5.49 -10.27
CA GLU A 271 23.95 5.65 -11.70
C GLU A 271 24.41 4.32 -12.31
N PHE A 272 23.87 3.95 -13.48
CA PHE A 272 24.22 2.69 -14.15
C PHE A 272 25.22 2.93 -15.29
N GLU A 273 26.33 2.17 -15.31
CA GLU A 273 27.27 2.21 -16.44
C GLU A 273 26.64 1.75 -17.77
N ALA A 274 25.54 0.98 -17.72
CA ALA A 274 24.82 0.54 -18.91
C ALA A 274 24.04 1.66 -19.60
N GLY A 275 23.74 2.76 -18.90
CA GLY A 275 22.94 3.88 -19.41
C GLY A 275 21.87 4.32 -18.41
N ALA A 276 21.05 5.28 -18.83
CA ALA A 276 19.96 5.79 -18.00
C ALA A 276 18.93 4.70 -17.69
N VAL A 277 18.34 4.80 -16.50
CA VAL A 277 17.19 4.02 -16.07
C VAL A 277 15.99 4.40 -16.95
N GLY A 278 15.43 3.39 -17.61
CA GLY A 278 14.34 3.51 -18.55
C GLY A 278 13.01 3.03 -17.99
N GLU A 279 12.96 1.97 -17.18
CA GLU A 279 11.71 1.42 -16.60
C GLU A 279 11.98 0.80 -15.23
N LEU A 280 10.96 0.80 -14.37
CA LEU A 280 10.95 0.16 -13.05
C LEU A 280 9.71 -0.73 -12.91
N ALA A 281 9.86 -1.89 -12.29
CA ALA A 281 8.74 -2.71 -11.85
C ALA A 281 9.11 -3.44 -10.56
N ALA A 282 8.23 -3.41 -9.56
CA ALA A 282 8.44 -4.14 -8.31
C ALA A 282 7.40 -5.25 -8.13
N GLY A 283 7.85 -6.39 -7.62
CA GLY A 283 7.02 -7.56 -7.37
C GLY A 283 7.61 -8.44 -6.29
N GLY A 284 6.84 -8.68 -5.22
CA GLY A 284 7.35 -9.37 -4.04
C GLY A 284 8.52 -8.61 -3.43
N ASP A 285 9.63 -9.32 -3.19
CA ASP A 285 10.87 -8.76 -2.64
C ASP A 285 11.83 -8.18 -3.70
N ALA A 286 11.45 -8.20 -4.98
CA ALA A 286 12.33 -7.86 -6.09
C ALA A 286 11.95 -6.53 -6.77
N LEU A 287 12.98 -5.74 -7.07
CA LEU A 287 12.89 -4.59 -7.97
C LEU A 287 13.58 -4.93 -9.30
N TRP A 288 12.87 -4.77 -10.40
CA TRP A 288 13.38 -4.94 -11.76
C TRP A 288 13.63 -3.57 -12.40
N ILE A 289 14.82 -3.40 -12.98
CA ILE A 289 15.30 -2.13 -13.52
C ILE A 289 15.78 -2.33 -14.95
N ALA A 290 15.16 -1.65 -15.90
CA ALA A 290 15.72 -1.49 -17.24
C ALA A 290 16.67 -0.29 -17.25
N ALA A 291 17.96 -0.50 -17.54
CA ALA A 291 18.94 0.58 -17.66
C ALA A 291 19.81 0.39 -18.91
N GLY A 292 19.73 1.34 -19.84
CA GLY A 292 20.29 1.20 -21.18
C GLY A 292 19.79 -0.08 -21.87
N GLU A 293 20.72 -0.93 -22.29
CA GLU A 293 20.44 -2.21 -23.00
C GLU A 293 20.43 -3.42 -22.06
N ARG A 294 20.26 -3.23 -20.75
CA ARG A 294 20.32 -4.30 -19.76
C ARG A 294 19.14 -4.29 -18.80
N LEU A 295 18.71 -5.49 -18.44
CA LEU A 295 17.81 -5.73 -17.33
C LEU A 295 18.62 -6.08 -16.07
N TYR A 296 18.32 -5.39 -14.97
CA TYR A 296 18.87 -5.64 -13.64
C TYR A 296 17.76 -6.08 -12.70
N ARG A 297 18.13 -6.87 -11.69
CA ARG A 297 17.34 -7.14 -10.50
C ARG A 297 18.07 -6.58 -9.30
N TRP A 298 17.36 -5.83 -8.47
CA TRP A 298 17.78 -5.46 -7.12
C TRP A 298 17.00 -6.32 -6.12
N HIS A 299 17.70 -6.92 -5.16
CA HIS A 299 17.14 -7.79 -4.14
C HIS A 299 18.02 -7.72 -2.89
N HIS A 300 17.46 -7.36 -1.74
CA HIS A 300 18.16 -7.21 -0.46
C HIS A 300 19.48 -6.40 -0.55
N GLY A 301 19.44 -5.26 -1.23
CA GLY A 301 20.61 -4.37 -1.35
C GLY A 301 21.63 -4.79 -2.42
N GLU A 302 21.40 -5.87 -3.15
CA GLU A 302 22.33 -6.38 -4.16
C GLU A 302 21.76 -6.26 -5.57
N PHE A 303 22.59 -5.81 -6.52
CA PHE A 303 22.28 -5.79 -7.94
C PHE A 303 22.82 -7.05 -8.64
N ALA A 304 22.00 -7.63 -9.51
CA ALA A 304 22.43 -8.63 -10.49
C ALA A 304 21.93 -8.26 -11.89
N THR A 305 22.70 -8.62 -12.92
CA THR A 305 22.27 -8.48 -14.32
C THR A 305 21.53 -9.75 -14.74
N ALA A 306 20.38 -9.60 -15.38
CA ALA A 306 19.57 -10.70 -15.85
C ALA A 306 20.19 -11.38 -17.09
N THR A 307 20.33 -12.70 -17.03
CA THR A 307 20.74 -13.52 -18.17
C THR A 307 19.76 -14.65 -18.46
N VAL A 308 19.68 -15.05 -19.72
CA VAL A 308 18.96 -16.25 -20.18
C VAL A 308 19.91 -17.02 -21.08
N GLU A 309 20.19 -18.27 -20.72
CA GLU A 309 21.18 -19.13 -21.38
C GLU A 309 22.56 -18.44 -21.49
N GLY A 310 22.93 -17.67 -20.46
CA GLY A 310 24.16 -16.88 -20.41
C GLY A 310 24.20 -15.65 -21.33
N GLN A 311 23.10 -15.30 -22.00
CA GLN A 311 22.97 -14.07 -22.78
C GLN A 311 22.27 -12.98 -21.99
N LEU A 312 22.70 -11.72 -22.16
CA LEU A 312 22.04 -10.58 -21.54
C LEU A 312 20.61 -10.45 -22.08
N VAL A 313 19.69 -10.17 -21.18
CA VAL A 313 18.30 -9.83 -21.52
C VAL A 313 18.24 -8.36 -21.91
N ALA A 314 17.75 -8.08 -23.12
CA ALA A 314 17.42 -6.72 -23.54
C ALA A 314 16.14 -6.26 -22.82
N PRO A 315 16.11 -5.04 -22.29
CA PRO A 315 14.94 -4.55 -21.57
C PRO A 315 13.83 -4.10 -22.55
N GLY A 316 12.60 -4.54 -22.26
CA GLY A 316 11.37 -4.00 -22.82
C GLY A 316 10.60 -3.17 -21.78
N ARG A 317 9.30 -2.97 -21.99
CA ARG A 317 8.43 -2.53 -20.89
C ARG A 317 8.36 -3.63 -19.84
N LEU A 318 8.37 -3.25 -18.57
CA LEU A 318 8.44 -4.16 -17.44
C LEU A 318 7.10 -4.23 -16.71
N ALA A 319 6.68 -5.43 -16.32
CA ALA A 319 5.55 -5.62 -15.42
C ALA A 319 5.82 -6.81 -14.49
N ALA A 320 6.02 -6.53 -13.21
CA ALA A 320 6.41 -7.53 -12.21
C ALA A 320 5.20 -8.20 -11.54
N GLU A 321 5.40 -9.42 -11.06
CA GLU A 321 4.39 -10.21 -10.34
C GLU A 321 4.83 -10.51 -8.89
N ALA A 322 3.88 -10.85 -8.03
CA ALA A 322 4.13 -10.88 -6.58
C ALA A 322 5.05 -12.05 -6.14
N GLY A 323 5.32 -13.01 -7.03
CA GLY A 323 6.32 -14.07 -6.86
C GLY A 323 7.75 -13.66 -7.21
N GLY A 324 8.00 -12.41 -7.60
CA GLY A 324 9.34 -11.88 -7.89
C GLY A 324 9.80 -12.03 -9.35
N GLY A 325 8.97 -12.61 -10.22
CA GLY A 325 9.17 -12.61 -11.67
C GLY A 325 8.81 -11.28 -12.33
N VAL A 326 9.16 -11.15 -13.61
CA VAL A 326 8.84 -9.99 -14.44
C VAL A 326 8.47 -10.40 -15.85
N TRP A 327 7.46 -9.75 -16.40
CA TRP A 327 7.17 -9.78 -17.83
C TRP A 327 7.93 -8.66 -18.53
N THR A 328 8.64 -9.00 -19.60
CA THR A 328 9.19 -8.04 -20.56
C THR A 328 8.35 -8.05 -21.83
N LEU A 329 7.99 -6.86 -22.30
CA LEU A 329 7.16 -6.66 -23.49
C LEU A 329 7.94 -5.91 -24.56
N ASP A 330 8.21 -6.59 -25.67
CA ASP A 330 8.94 -6.07 -26.84
C ASP A 330 8.07 -6.11 -28.11
N GLU A 331 8.59 -5.61 -29.24
CA GLU A 331 7.86 -5.46 -30.52
C GLU A 331 7.32 -6.76 -31.15
N GLY A 332 7.57 -7.93 -30.56
CA GLY A 332 7.03 -9.21 -31.04
C GLY A 332 6.95 -10.32 -30.01
N TRP A 333 7.29 -10.05 -28.74
CA TRP A 333 7.33 -11.07 -27.69
C TRP A 333 6.90 -10.50 -26.36
N ALA A 334 6.14 -11.30 -25.61
CA ALA A 334 5.99 -11.14 -24.17
C ALA A 334 6.72 -12.30 -23.49
N CYS A 335 7.77 -11.98 -22.74
CA CYS A 335 8.61 -12.97 -22.07
C CYS A 335 8.46 -12.85 -20.56
N HIS A 336 8.04 -13.93 -19.91
CA HIS A 336 8.10 -14.04 -18.47
C HIS A 336 9.48 -14.52 -18.05
N LEU A 337 10.18 -13.71 -17.27
CA LEU A 337 11.51 -13.95 -16.76
C LEU A 337 11.44 -14.12 -15.25
N ARG A 338 12.13 -15.13 -14.71
CA ARG A 338 12.07 -15.40 -13.27
C ARG A 338 13.33 -16.09 -12.72
N PRO A 339 13.74 -15.75 -11.49
CA PRO A 339 14.70 -16.56 -10.76
C PRO A 339 14.10 -17.93 -10.45
N ALA A 340 14.91 -18.99 -10.39
CA ALA A 340 14.43 -20.36 -10.31
C ALA A 340 14.27 -20.88 -8.86
N PRO A 341 13.18 -21.61 -8.55
CA PRO A 341 11.80 -21.45 -9.03
C PRO A 341 11.01 -20.56 -8.07
N PRO A 342 10.21 -19.59 -8.57
CA PRO A 342 9.29 -18.87 -7.71
C PRO A 342 8.13 -19.76 -7.30
N VAL A 343 7.23 -19.18 -6.54
CA VAL A 343 5.98 -19.80 -6.12
C VAL A 343 4.84 -18.88 -6.51
N ARG A 344 3.81 -19.37 -7.20
CA ARG A 344 2.53 -18.66 -7.31
C ARG A 344 1.67 -19.00 -6.09
N VAL A 345 1.06 -17.99 -5.49
CA VAL A 345 0.06 -18.14 -4.43
C VAL A 345 -1.25 -17.57 -4.93
N GLU A 346 -2.33 -18.33 -4.78
CA GLU A 346 -3.71 -17.96 -5.11
C GLU A 346 -4.53 -17.92 -3.80
N GLY A 347 -5.56 -17.07 -3.78
CA GLY A 347 -6.50 -16.92 -2.67
C GLY A 347 -6.21 -15.73 -1.75
N VAL A 348 -4.95 -15.32 -1.62
CA VAL A 348 -4.51 -14.11 -0.92
C VAL A 348 -3.37 -13.43 -1.66
N SER A 349 -3.29 -12.11 -1.53
CA SER A 349 -2.24 -11.26 -2.11
C SER A 349 -1.45 -10.57 -1.00
N ASN A 350 -0.23 -10.11 -1.30
CA ASN A 350 0.56 -9.37 -0.31
C ASN A 350 -0.14 -8.06 0.04
N LEU A 351 -0.23 -7.78 1.33
CA LEU A 351 -0.90 -6.65 1.96
C LEU A 351 -2.40 -6.55 1.64
N GLU A 352 -3.02 -7.66 1.23
CA GLU A 352 -4.46 -7.73 1.01
C GLU A 352 -5.22 -7.74 2.34
N ARG A 353 -6.35 -7.01 2.40
CA ARG A 353 -7.27 -6.98 3.53
C ARG A 353 -8.55 -7.74 3.19
N ILE A 354 -8.67 -8.98 3.60
CA ILE A 354 -9.82 -9.83 3.24
C ILE A 354 -10.94 -9.73 4.28
N SER A 355 -12.18 -9.85 3.82
CA SER A 355 -13.36 -9.95 4.69
C SER A 355 -13.83 -11.38 4.93
N ALA A 356 -13.30 -12.34 4.16
CA ALA A 356 -13.69 -13.73 4.27
C ALA A 356 -13.20 -14.33 5.61
N GLU A 357 -14.10 -14.97 6.35
CA GLU A 357 -13.74 -15.73 7.56
C GLU A 357 -12.94 -17.00 7.23
N THR A 358 -13.07 -17.48 5.99
CA THR A 358 -12.39 -18.68 5.51
C THR A 358 -11.67 -18.39 4.20
N VAL A 359 -10.43 -18.85 4.10
CA VAL A 359 -9.60 -18.71 2.90
C VAL A 359 -9.19 -20.07 2.35
N GLU A 360 -9.23 -20.19 1.03
CA GLU A 360 -8.62 -21.30 0.31
C GLU A 360 -7.28 -20.86 -0.27
N ILE A 361 -6.17 -21.40 0.27
CA ILE A 361 -4.83 -21.11 -0.22
C ILE A 361 -4.40 -22.20 -1.19
N VAL A 362 -4.04 -21.80 -2.42
CA VAL A 362 -3.44 -22.69 -3.41
C VAL A 362 -2.07 -22.18 -3.82
N VAL A 363 -1.10 -23.08 -3.79
CA VAL A 363 0.29 -22.82 -4.07
C VAL A 363 0.71 -23.63 -5.29
N GLN A 364 1.36 -22.98 -6.26
CA GLN A 364 1.88 -23.64 -7.44
C GLN A 364 3.34 -23.24 -7.66
N PRO A 365 4.30 -24.11 -7.27
CA PRO A 365 5.69 -23.92 -7.62
C PRO A 365 5.86 -23.96 -9.14
N TYR A 366 6.75 -23.12 -9.66
CA TYR A 366 7.06 -23.17 -11.08
C TYR A 366 7.95 -24.37 -11.45
N ALA A 367 7.94 -24.73 -12.73
CA ALA A 367 8.78 -25.79 -13.32
C ALA A 367 8.66 -27.17 -12.63
N GLY A 368 7.53 -27.46 -11.99
CA GLY A 368 7.30 -28.73 -11.28
C GLY A 368 8.07 -28.84 -9.96
N GLY A 369 8.48 -27.72 -9.37
CA GLY A 369 9.05 -27.67 -8.02
C GLY A 369 8.09 -28.25 -6.97
N THR A 370 8.63 -28.56 -5.79
CA THR A 370 7.86 -29.05 -4.65
C THR A 370 7.78 -27.99 -3.57
N VAL A 371 6.65 -27.95 -2.86
CA VAL A 371 6.55 -27.18 -1.60
C VAL A 371 7.17 -28.04 -0.52
N ALA A 372 8.28 -27.57 0.06
CA ALA A 372 8.97 -28.25 1.13
C ALA A 372 8.23 -28.03 2.46
N GLN A 373 7.80 -26.80 2.71
CA GLN A 373 7.04 -26.41 3.88
C GLN A 373 6.13 -25.22 3.57
N ALA A 374 4.97 -25.15 4.22
CA ALA A 374 4.16 -23.94 4.31
C ALA A 374 3.88 -23.63 5.78
N ARG A 375 3.84 -22.36 6.14
CA ARG A 375 3.49 -21.87 7.49
C ARG A 375 2.51 -20.72 7.40
N LEU A 376 1.59 -20.67 8.36
CA LEU A 376 0.73 -19.51 8.62
C LEU A 376 1.01 -19.08 10.05
N ASP A 377 1.45 -17.84 10.25
CA ASP A 377 1.80 -17.27 11.55
C ASP A 377 2.86 -18.09 12.31
N GLY A 378 3.81 -18.65 11.55
CA GLY A 378 4.86 -19.52 12.07
C GLY A 378 4.41 -20.97 12.36
N GLU A 379 3.12 -21.27 12.31
CA GLU A 379 2.58 -22.62 12.51
C GLU A 379 2.54 -23.42 11.20
N PRO A 380 2.89 -24.73 11.21
CA PRO A 380 2.85 -25.55 10.00
C PRO A 380 1.46 -25.59 9.37
N LEU A 381 1.39 -25.28 8.07
CA LEU A 381 0.18 -25.33 7.26
C LEU A 381 0.17 -26.62 6.41
N PRO A 382 -0.66 -27.63 6.72
CA PRO A 382 -0.71 -28.85 5.92
C PRO A 382 -1.25 -28.58 4.52
N MET A 383 -0.53 -29.04 3.50
CA MET A 383 -0.92 -28.90 2.10
C MET A 383 -0.99 -30.26 1.40
N ALA A 384 -2.04 -30.47 0.61
CA ALA A 384 -2.20 -31.64 -0.23
C ALA A 384 -1.77 -31.34 -1.68
N ALA A 385 -0.89 -32.19 -2.23
CA ALA A 385 -0.46 -32.08 -3.62
C ALA A 385 -1.51 -32.67 -4.58
N GLU A 386 -1.94 -31.89 -5.57
CA GLU A 386 -2.84 -32.27 -6.64
C GLU A 386 -2.36 -31.69 -7.98
N ALA A 387 -1.94 -32.56 -8.91
CA ALA A 387 -1.54 -32.17 -10.28
C ALA A 387 -0.51 -31.03 -10.38
N GLY A 388 0.46 -30.98 -9.46
CA GLY A 388 1.50 -29.93 -9.42
C GLY A 388 1.09 -28.65 -8.68
N ARG A 389 -0.11 -28.64 -8.10
CA ARG A 389 -0.58 -27.61 -7.17
C ARG A 389 -0.62 -28.19 -5.76
N TRP A 390 -0.49 -27.33 -4.77
CA TRP A 390 -0.55 -27.66 -3.36
C TRP A 390 -1.68 -26.85 -2.75
N ARG A 391 -2.65 -27.53 -2.15
CA ARG A 391 -3.85 -26.89 -1.61
C ARG A 391 -3.91 -27.11 -0.11
N ALA A 392 -4.12 -26.04 0.65
CA ALA A 392 -4.52 -26.15 2.05
C ALA A 392 -6.01 -26.50 2.14
N GLU A 393 -6.41 -27.20 3.19
CA GLU A 393 -7.83 -27.24 3.58
C GLU A 393 -8.32 -25.81 3.86
N PRO A 394 -9.61 -25.49 3.66
CA PRO A 394 -10.15 -24.17 3.97
C PRO A 394 -9.80 -23.73 5.39
N LEU A 395 -9.17 -22.56 5.51
CA LEU A 395 -8.61 -22.06 6.77
C LEU A 395 -9.54 -21.04 7.38
N ALA A 396 -10.05 -21.33 8.57
CA ALA A 396 -10.73 -20.32 9.38
C ALA A 396 -9.67 -19.40 10.01
N LEU A 397 -9.78 -18.11 9.75
CA LEU A 397 -8.81 -17.11 10.20
C LEU A 397 -9.38 -16.32 11.37
N THR A 398 -8.51 -15.92 12.29
CA THR A 398 -8.84 -14.96 13.33
C THR A 398 -8.64 -13.54 12.81
N PRO A 399 -9.40 -12.53 13.28
CA PRO A 399 -9.12 -11.16 12.88
C PRO A 399 -7.69 -10.70 13.17
N GLY A 400 -7.14 -9.92 12.24
CA GLY A 400 -5.80 -9.33 12.32
C GLY A 400 -4.88 -9.71 11.15
N TRP A 401 -3.63 -9.26 11.26
CA TRP A 401 -2.58 -9.57 10.28
C TRP A 401 -2.07 -10.99 10.43
N HIS A 402 -1.89 -11.63 9.28
CA HIS A 402 -1.34 -12.95 9.11
C HIS A 402 -0.11 -12.93 8.22
N ALA A 403 0.84 -13.82 8.49
CA ALA A 403 2.02 -14.04 7.67
C ALA A 403 1.99 -15.45 7.07
N LEU A 404 1.97 -15.54 5.73
CA LEU A 404 2.09 -16.79 5.00
C LEU A 404 3.52 -16.94 4.48
N GLU A 405 4.18 -18.03 4.88
CA GLU A 405 5.51 -18.38 4.41
C GLU A 405 5.45 -19.69 3.62
N ILE A 406 5.92 -19.68 2.37
CA ILE A 406 6.02 -20.86 1.52
C ILE A 406 7.48 -21.14 1.19
N GLU A 407 7.99 -22.25 1.70
CA GLU A 407 9.35 -22.73 1.44
C GLU A 407 9.32 -23.79 0.32
N THR A 408 10.17 -23.58 -0.67
CA THR A 408 10.52 -24.56 -1.70
C THR A 408 11.98 -25.00 -1.53
N GLU A 409 12.44 -25.92 -2.37
CA GLU A 409 13.85 -26.38 -2.34
C GLU A 409 14.89 -25.26 -2.52
N ALA A 410 14.53 -24.12 -3.13
CA ALA A 410 15.50 -23.07 -3.48
C ALA A 410 15.09 -21.66 -3.05
N HIS A 411 13.86 -21.44 -2.58
CA HIS A 411 13.34 -20.12 -2.27
C HIS A 411 12.25 -20.19 -1.21
N THR A 412 12.20 -19.15 -0.37
CA THR A 412 11.10 -18.88 0.56
C THR A 412 10.37 -17.63 0.09
N ARG A 413 9.07 -17.77 -0.17
CA ARG A 413 8.18 -16.65 -0.44
C ARG A 413 7.40 -16.32 0.82
N SER A 414 7.43 -15.05 1.23
CA SER A 414 6.61 -14.53 2.32
C SER A 414 5.59 -13.55 1.76
N LEU A 415 4.39 -13.54 2.33
CA LEU A 415 3.41 -12.49 2.12
C LEU A 415 2.64 -12.25 3.42
N SER A 416 2.21 -11.02 3.62
CA SER A 416 1.36 -10.61 4.73
C SER A 416 -0.03 -10.29 4.21
N PHE A 417 -1.08 -10.60 4.95
CA PHE A 417 -2.45 -10.21 4.61
C PHE A 417 -3.28 -10.10 5.89
N GLU A 418 -4.36 -9.33 5.87
CA GLU A 418 -5.17 -9.05 7.04
C GLU A 418 -6.54 -9.70 6.91
N GLN A 419 -6.93 -10.53 7.87
CA GLN A 419 -8.33 -10.90 8.04
C GLN A 419 -9.01 -9.75 8.77
N ARG A 420 -9.82 -8.98 8.03
CA ARG A 420 -10.66 -7.97 8.66
C ARG A 420 -11.83 -8.65 9.33
N ARG A 421 -12.08 -8.23 10.57
CA ARG A 421 -13.32 -8.57 11.23
C ARG A 421 -14.48 -8.04 10.40
N VAL A 422 -15.32 -8.94 9.89
CA VAL A 422 -16.57 -8.57 9.22
C VAL A 422 -17.69 -9.18 10.02
N GLY A 423 -18.44 -8.32 10.68
CA GLY A 423 -19.53 -8.69 11.58
C GLY A 423 -19.97 -7.52 12.42
N GLU A 424 -21.08 -7.67 13.13
CA GLU A 424 -21.59 -6.66 14.04
C GLU A 424 -20.55 -6.40 15.15
N LEU A 425 -20.10 -5.16 15.25
CA LEU A 425 -19.36 -4.67 16.39
C LEU A 425 -20.31 -4.59 17.57
N SER A 426 -19.85 -5.00 18.74
CA SER A 426 -20.64 -4.98 19.99
C SER A 426 -19.95 -4.07 21.01
N TRP A 427 -20.72 -3.50 21.93
CA TRP A 427 -20.14 -2.65 22.96
C TRP A 427 -19.14 -3.41 23.83
N THR A 428 -19.56 -4.50 24.47
CA THR A 428 -18.74 -5.20 25.47
C THR A 428 -17.43 -5.73 24.90
N ARG A 429 -17.43 -6.15 23.64
CA ARG A 429 -16.25 -6.76 23.03
C ARG A 429 -15.34 -5.75 22.35
N ASP A 430 -15.92 -4.70 21.75
CA ASP A 430 -15.19 -3.83 20.81
C ASP A 430 -15.01 -2.42 21.39
N ILE A 431 -16.05 -1.82 21.95
CA ILE A 431 -16.01 -0.41 22.39
C ILE A 431 -15.64 -0.24 23.86
N GLU A 432 -16.14 -1.11 24.74
CA GLU A 432 -15.81 -1.08 26.16
C GLU A 432 -14.28 -1.20 26.40
N PRO A 433 -13.54 -2.12 25.75
CA PRO A 433 -12.08 -2.17 25.91
C PRO A 433 -11.38 -0.89 25.44
N LEU A 434 -11.84 -0.29 24.34
CA LEU A 434 -11.30 1.00 23.85
C LEU A 434 -11.57 2.13 24.84
N PHE A 435 -12.77 2.17 25.42
CA PHE A 435 -13.11 3.08 26.49
C PHE A 435 -12.20 2.87 27.70
N GLU A 436 -12.06 1.63 28.18
CA GLU A 436 -11.23 1.28 29.33
C GLU A 436 -9.77 1.70 29.12
N GLU A 437 -9.24 1.46 27.92
CA GLU A 437 -7.85 1.72 27.59
C GLU A 437 -7.55 3.22 27.44
N HIS A 438 -8.40 3.96 26.72
CA HIS A 438 -8.07 5.33 26.28
C HIS A 438 -8.92 6.43 26.91
N CYS A 439 -10.16 6.13 27.29
CA CYS A 439 -11.11 7.13 27.77
C CYS A 439 -11.37 7.04 29.28
N SER A 440 -11.01 5.93 29.93
CA SER A 440 -11.36 5.70 31.33
C SER A 440 -10.46 6.43 32.33
N GLY A 441 -11.05 6.78 33.46
CA GLY A 441 -10.37 7.23 34.67
C GLY A 441 -10.58 8.70 35.01
N ASP A 442 -10.08 9.08 36.19
CA ASP A 442 -10.31 10.40 36.82
C ASP A 442 -9.86 11.60 35.96
N ALA A 443 -9.00 11.35 34.96
CA ALA A 443 -8.46 12.35 34.07
C ALA A 443 -9.14 12.41 32.69
N CYS A 444 -10.16 11.59 32.40
CA CYS A 444 -10.93 11.62 31.14
C CYS A 444 -12.43 11.42 31.38
N HIS A 445 -12.90 10.19 31.41
CA HIS A 445 -14.31 9.82 31.58
C HIS A 445 -14.45 8.66 32.58
N GLY A 446 -15.46 8.69 33.43
CA GLY A 446 -15.74 7.56 34.30
C GLY A 446 -16.68 7.86 35.48
N PRO A 447 -17.10 6.81 36.19
CA PRO A 447 -18.03 6.93 37.28
C PRO A 447 -17.34 7.57 38.49
N GLY A 448 -17.81 8.75 38.90
CA GLY A 448 -17.30 9.45 40.10
C GLY A 448 -16.54 10.75 39.85
N LEU A 449 -16.47 11.22 38.59
CA LEU A 449 -16.02 12.58 38.31
C LEU A 449 -16.99 13.61 38.94
N PRO A 450 -16.51 14.74 39.48
CA PRO A 450 -17.38 15.78 40.03
C PRO A 450 -18.36 16.30 38.97
N ASP A 451 -19.63 16.47 39.35
CA ASP A 451 -20.68 17.01 38.48
C ASP A 451 -20.21 18.27 37.74
N GLY A 452 -20.39 18.28 36.42
CA GLY A 452 -20.08 19.42 35.55
C GLY A 452 -18.63 19.49 35.03
N THR A 453 -17.78 18.49 35.30
CA THR A 453 -16.43 18.42 34.70
C THR A 453 -16.46 17.74 33.33
N ARG A 454 -16.78 16.44 33.27
CA ARG A 454 -16.87 15.64 32.03
C ARG A 454 -17.95 14.57 32.17
N PRO A 455 -18.64 14.18 31.08
CA PRO A 455 -19.66 13.14 31.15
C PRO A 455 -19.02 11.79 31.47
N ASP A 456 -19.74 10.95 32.20
CA ASP A 456 -19.43 9.53 32.31
C ASP A 456 -19.70 8.86 30.96
N LEU A 457 -18.72 8.11 30.46
CA LEU A 457 -18.78 7.34 29.21
C LEU A 457 -18.51 5.85 29.46
N SER A 458 -18.63 5.39 30.71
CA SER A 458 -18.33 4.01 31.10
C SER A 458 -19.42 2.99 30.79
N THR A 459 -20.49 3.40 30.09
CA THR A 459 -21.62 2.54 29.77
C THR A 459 -22.04 2.70 28.32
N TYR A 460 -22.62 1.62 27.78
CA TYR A 460 -23.25 1.59 26.47
C TYR A 460 -24.23 2.75 26.26
N GLU A 461 -25.18 2.94 27.17
CA GLU A 461 -26.21 3.98 27.03
C GLU A 461 -25.61 5.38 27.00
N ALA A 462 -24.51 5.60 27.75
CA ALA A 462 -23.84 6.90 27.77
C ALA A 462 -23.16 7.23 26.44
N TRP A 463 -22.61 6.24 25.73
CA TRP A 463 -22.08 6.40 24.39
C TRP A 463 -23.18 6.63 23.37
N VAL A 464 -24.24 5.82 23.38
CA VAL A 464 -25.40 5.99 22.47
C VAL A 464 -26.04 7.36 22.65
N GLU A 465 -26.25 7.84 23.89
CA GLU A 465 -26.79 9.18 24.15
C GLU A 465 -25.90 10.31 23.57
N ARG A 466 -24.62 10.03 23.35
CA ARG A 466 -23.60 11.00 22.93
C ARG A 466 -23.01 10.72 21.56
N GLU A 467 -23.60 9.81 20.78
CA GLU A 467 -23.16 9.40 19.44
C GLU A 467 -22.65 10.58 18.61
N ALA A 468 -23.51 11.58 18.36
CA ALA A 468 -23.16 12.73 17.52
C ALA A 468 -21.94 13.51 18.04
N SER A 469 -21.76 13.61 19.36
CA SER A 469 -20.61 14.28 19.95
C SER A 469 -19.35 13.42 19.89
N ILE A 470 -19.48 12.09 19.99
CA ILE A 470 -18.34 11.17 19.89
C ILE A 470 -17.88 11.11 18.44
N LEU A 471 -18.78 10.85 17.49
CA LEU A 471 -18.47 10.88 16.05
C LEU A 471 -17.83 12.20 15.62
N GLN A 472 -18.35 13.34 16.09
CA GLN A 472 -17.76 14.64 15.74
C GLN A 472 -16.33 14.82 16.26
N ARG A 473 -16.02 14.34 17.46
CA ARG A 473 -14.73 14.59 18.13
C ARG A 473 -13.68 13.54 17.80
N VAL A 474 -14.10 12.28 17.82
CA VAL A 474 -13.27 11.14 17.45
C VAL A 474 -13.07 11.10 15.94
N VAL A 475 -14.16 10.95 15.18
CA VAL A 475 -14.07 10.60 13.75
C VAL A 475 -13.78 11.82 12.90
N ALA A 476 -14.55 12.90 13.09
CA ALA A 476 -14.44 14.06 12.22
C ALA A 476 -13.33 15.05 12.63
N GLN A 477 -12.94 15.12 13.90
CA GLN A 477 -11.91 16.05 14.39
C GLN A 477 -10.60 15.37 14.78
N GLY A 478 -10.62 14.08 15.14
CA GLY A 478 -9.45 13.41 15.68
C GLY A 478 -8.89 14.05 16.95
N ASP A 479 -9.69 14.83 17.69
CA ASP A 479 -9.23 15.62 18.85
C ASP A 479 -9.33 14.85 20.19
N MET A 480 -9.77 13.59 20.11
CA MET A 480 -9.96 12.68 21.24
C MET A 480 -9.36 11.29 20.92
N PRO A 481 -8.65 10.67 21.89
CA PRO A 481 -8.28 11.21 23.20
C PRO A 481 -7.25 12.34 23.08
N PRO A 482 -7.25 13.33 24.00
CA PRO A 482 -6.33 14.45 23.92
C PRO A 482 -4.88 14.00 24.11
N VAL A 483 -3.94 14.69 23.47
CA VAL A 483 -2.49 14.44 23.61
C VAL A 483 -2.10 14.39 25.09
N GLY A 484 -1.48 13.28 25.52
CA GLY A 484 -1.08 13.04 26.91
C GLY A 484 -2.12 12.31 27.77
N ALA A 485 -3.24 11.86 27.19
CA ALA A 485 -4.04 10.78 27.78
C ALA A 485 -3.17 9.51 27.97
N ARG A 486 -3.62 8.57 28.81
CA ARG A 486 -2.82 7.46 29.38
C ARG A 486 -2.04 6.59 28.37
N LYS A 487 -2.39 6.63 27.08
CA LYS A 487 -1.72 6.00 25.94
C LYS A 487 -1.80 6.93 24.71
N GLU A 488 -1.10 6.57 23.64
CA GLU A 488 -1.11 7.25 22.33
C GLU A 488 -2.55 7.55 21.83
N SER A 489 -2.66 8.51 20.91
CA SER A 489 -3.94 8.85 20.25
C SER A 489 -4.58 7.63 19.60
N TRP A 490 -5.89 7.65 19.40
CA TRP A 490 -6.56 6.61 18.62
C TRP A 490 -6.00 6.60 17.20
N GLY A 491 -5.56 5.43 16.74
CA GLY A 491 -5.25 5.22 15.34
C GLY A 491 -6.53 5.19 14.48
N LEU A 492 -6.36 5.25 13.17
CA LEU A 492 -7.46 5.18 12.21
C LEU A 492 -8.36 3.95 12.43
N GLU A 493 -7.78 2.78 12.71
CA GLU A 493 -8.54 1.54 12.92
C GLU A 493 -9.51 1.66 14.11
N THR A 494 -9.05 2.22 15.23
CA THR A 494 -9.89 2.47 16.41
C THR A 494 -10.99 3.49 16.10
N THR A 495 -10.65 4.54 15.36
CA THR A 495 -11.60 5.57 14.93
C THR A 495 -12.69 4.99 14.02
N LEU A 496 -12.31 4.17 13.04
CA LEU A 496 -13.22 3.48 12.13
C LEU A 496 -14.09 2.47 12.88
N MET A 497 -13.53 1.72 13.83
CA MET A 497 -14.28 0.80 14.69
C MET A 497 -15.38 1.53 15.48
N VAL A 498 -15.09 2.70 16.04
CA VAL A 498 -16.11 3.51 16.72
C VAL A 498 -17.18 4.00 15.75
N SER A 499 -16.79 4.47 14.57
CA SER A 499 -17.74 4.90 13.54
C SER A 499 -18.65 3.76 13.09
N GLU A 500 -18.08 2.62 12.75
CA GLU A 500 -18.81 1.41 12.32
C GLU A 500 -19.72 0.89 13.41
N TRP A 501 -19.27 0.91 14.66
CA TRP A 501 -20.12 0.49 15.77
C TRP A 501 -21.32 1.41 15.89
N PHE A 502 -21.20 2.74 15.79
CA PHE A 502 -22.37 3.60 15.81
C PHE A 502 -23.29 3.40 14.60
N GLU A 503 -22.73 3.18 13.40
CA GLU A 503 -23.52 3.01 12.17
C GLU A 503 -24.29 1.69 12.12
N ALA A 504 -23.72 0.61 12.64
CA ALA A 504 -24.27 -0.75 12.48
C ALA A 504 -24.38 -1.53 13.78
N GLY A 505 -23.49 -1.34 14.75
CA GLY A 505 -23.44 -2.13 15.99
C GLY A 505 -24.37 -1.63 17.11
N ALA A 506 -24.48 -0.31 17.28
CA ALA A 506 -25.13 0.35 18.39
C ALA A 506 -26.66 0.19 18.38
N GLU A 507 -27.27 -0.32 17.31
CA GLU A 507 -28.70 -0.66 17.30
C GLU A 507 -28.98 -2.06 17.88
N HIS A 508 -27.96 -2.92 17.98
CA HIS A 508 -28.09 -4.32 18.41
C HIS A 508 -27.99 -4.52 19.93
N GLY A 509 -27.46 -3.52 20.66
CA GLY A 509 -27.38 -3.55 22.12
C GLY A 509 -25.95 -3.71 22.65
N GLU A 510 -25.84 -4.12 23.91
CA GLU A 510 -24.55 -4.17 24.61
C GLU A 510 -23.70 -5.40 24.23
N ASP A 511 -24.35 -6.57 24.15
CA ASP A 511 -23.72 -7.90 24.05
C ASP A 511 -23.80 -8.56 22.65
N GLU A 512 -24.62 -8.01 21.74
CA GLU A 512 -24.79 -8.47 20.35
C GLU A 512 -23.92 -7.64 19.40
#